data_AF-A0A960BMU0-F1
#
_entry.id   AF-A0A960BMU0-F1
#
_cell.length_a   1.000
_cell.length_b   1.000
_cell.length_c   1.000
_cell.angle_alpha   90.00
_cell.angle_beta   90.00
_cell.angle_gamma   90.00
#
_symmetry.space_group_name_H-M   'P 1'
#
loop_
_entity.id
_entity.type
_entity.pdbx_description
1 polymer ?
#
loop_
_entity_poly.entity_id
_entity_poly.type
_entity_poly.pdbx_seq_one_letter_code
_entity_poly.pdbx_strand_id
1 'polypeptide(L)'
;MDPGRERISWDEGRWRIASSGAAARRGAPVSTKDRPWMMRTYAGHSSAKESNALYRRNLAKGQTGLSVAFDLPTQTGYDPDSPLARGEVGKVGVPVSHIGDMRALFDGIPLGEMNTSMTINATAMWLLSLYQVVAEEQGASPDQLGGTTQ
;
A
#
# COMPACT_ATOMS: atom_id res chain seq x y z
N MET A 1 22.97 6.40 27.57
CA MET A 1 23.84 6.21 26.38
C MET A 1 23.37 4.91 25.72
N ASP A 2 22.88 5.00 24.49
CA ASP A 2 22.30 3.87 23.75
C ASP A 2 23.44 3.09 23.05
N PRO A 3 23.67 1.80 23.38
CA PRO A 3 24.77 1.02 22.83
C PRO A 3 24.50 0.43 21.44
N GLY A 4 23.37 0.77 20.79
CA GLY A 4 22.93 0.12 19.54
C GLY A 4 23.13 0.90 18.23
N ARG A 5 23.65 2.13 18.22
CA ARG A 5 23.80 2.88 16.96
C ARG A 5 25.04 2.44 16.18
N GLU A 6 24.79 1.81 15.03
CA GLU A 6 25.77 1.59 13.96
C GLU A 6 26.50 2.90 13.65
N ARG A 7 27.82 2.90 13.84
CA ARG A 7 28.64 4.10 13.74
C ARG A 7 29.22 4.19 12.33
N ILE A 8 28.54 4.93 11.47
CA ILE A 8 29.05 5.35 10.15
C ILE A 8 30.09 6.45 10.41
N SER A 9 31.31 6.30 9.89
CA SER A 9 32.36 7.32 9.97
C SER A 9 32.93 7.67 8.59
N TRP A 10 33.50 8.87 8.50
CA TRP A 10 34.14 9.41 7.29
C TRP A 10 35.63 9.60 7.57
N ASP A 11 36.47 8.84 6.88
CA ASP A 11 37.94 8.93 7.01
C ASP A 11 38.56 9.00 5.60
N GLU A 12 39.44 9.99 5.40
CA GLU A 12 40.24 10.18 4.17
C GLU A 12 39.43 10.12 2.86
N GLY A 13 38.31 10.84 2.80
CA GLY A 13 37.55 10.97 1.55
C GLY A 13 36.62 9.78 1.23
N ARG A 14 36.49 8.79 2.12
CA ARG A 14 35.63 7.62 1.89
C ARG A 14 34.80 7.25 3.12
N TRP A 15 33.54 6.89 2.88
CA TRP A 15 32.65 6.33 3.90
C TRP A 15 33.11 4.94 4.34
N ARG A 16 33.21 4.71 5.65
CA ARG A 16 33.44 3.38 6.24
C ARG A 16 32.24 2.96 7.09
N ILE A 17 31.77 1.74 6.86
CA ILE A 17 30.76 1.07 7.67
C ILE A 17 31.45 -0.13 8.32
N ALA A 18 31.50 -0.17 9.65
CA ALA A 18 32.07 -1.30 10.37
C ALA A 18 31.10 -2.49 10.30
N SER A 19 31.45 -3.55 9.55
CA SER A 19 30.70 -4.80 9.57
C SER A 19 30.99 -5.52 10.89
N SER A 20 29.96 -5.71 11.72
CA SER A 20 30.05 -6.65 12.82
C SER A 20 30.18 -8.06 12.23
N GLY A 21 31.35 -8.67 12.41
CA GLY A 21 31.59 -10.05 12.01
C GLY A 21 30.64 -11.00 12.76
N ALA A 22 29.67 -11.57 12.05
CA ALA A 22 28.93 -12.71 12.54
C ALA A 22 29.79 -13.96 12.28
N ALA A 23 30.50 -14.44 13.31
CA ALA A 23 31.08 -15.77 13.28
C ALA A 23 29.93 -16.79 13.22
N ALA A 24 29.75 -17.42 12.05
CA ALA A 24 28.80 -18.52 11.89
C ALA A 24 29.20 -19.67 12.83
N ARG A 25 28.39 -19.92 13.86
CA ARG A 25 28.55 -21.10 14.73
C ARG A 25 28.28 -22.34 13.88
N ARG A 26 29.29 -23.19 13.68
CA ARG A 26 29.11 -24.53 13.09
C ARG A 26 28.18 -25.32 14.01
N GLY A 27 27.00 -25.69 13.51
CA GLY A 27 26.06 -26.59 14.20
C GLY A 27 24.72 -26.00 14.64
N ALA A 28 24.38 -24.75 14.30
CA ALA A 28 23.01 -24.28 14.49
C ALA A 28 22.07 -24.96 13.47
N PRO A 29 20.89 -25.48 13.87
CA PRO A 29 19.93 -26.04 12.93
C PRO A 29 19.56 -24.97 11.89
N VAL A 30 19.44 -25.39 10.63
CA VAL A 30 19.05 -24.52 9.52
C VAL A 30 17.76 -23.80 9.92
N SER A 31 17.84 -22.48 10.10
CA SER A 31 16.65 -21.70 10.44
C SER A 31 15.60 -21.96 9.37
N THR A 32 14.35 -22.09 9.79
CA THR A 32 13.21 -22.05 8.87
C THR A 32 13.42 -20.89 7.90
N LYS A 33 13.36 -21.15 6.59
CA LYS A 33 13.56 -20.09 5.58
C LYS A 33 12.65 -18.90 5.90
N ASP A 34 13.20 -17.70 5.83
CA ASP A 34 12.43 -16.48 6.02
C ASP A 34 11.27 -16.43 5.02
N ARG A 35 10.17 -15.78 5.45
CA ARG A 35 9.03 -15.55 4.55
C ARG A 35 9.48 -14.66 3.39
N PRO A 36 9.06 -14.96 2.14
CA PRO A 36 9.36 -14.10 1.01
C PRO A 36 8.71 -12.71 1.19
N TRP A 37 9.27 -11.71 0.52
CA TRP A 37 8.69 -10.38 0.46
C TRP A 37 7.29 -10.39 -0.17
N MET A 38 6.47 -9.42 0.22
CA MET A 38 5.13 -9.25 -0.33
C MET A 38 5.21 -8.75 -1.77
N MET A 39 4.47 -9.39 -2.67
CA MET A 39 4.35 -8.99 -4.06
C MET A 39 3.14 -8.05 -4.18
N ARG A 40 3.41 -6.77 -4.40
CA ARG A 40 2.41 -5.70 -4.40
C ARG A 40 2.59 -4.78 -5.60
N THR A 41 1.81 -5.01 -6.64
CA THR A 41 1.83 -4.17 -7.84
C THR A 41 1.02 -2.89 -7.60
N TYR A 42 1.64 -1.75 -7.89
CA TYR A 42 0.98 -0.44 -7.93
C TYR A 42 0.04 -0.37 -9.13
N ALA A 43 -1.26 -0.21 -8.88
CA ALA A 43 -2.27 -0.28 -9.92
C ALA A 43 -3.54 0.51 -9.57
N GLY A 44 -4.20 1.01 -10.61
CA GLY A 44 -5.45 1.74 -10.58
C GLY A 44 -5.57 2.55 -11.86
N HIS A 45 -6.72 2.48 -12.55
CA HIS A 45 -7.00 3.28 -13.73
C HIS A 45 -8.50 3.27 -14.07
N SER A 46 -8.93 4.20 -14.91
CA SER A 46 -10.29 4.31 -15.44
C SER A 46 -11.36 4.46 -14.35
N SER A 47 -11.99 3.37 -13.91
CA SER A 47 -13.05 3.37 -12.91
C SER A 47 -12.75 2.43 -11.74
N ALA A 48 -13.47 2.60 -10.63
CA ALA A 48 -13.37 1.71 -9.47
C ALA A 48 -13.64 0.24 -9.83
N LYS A 49 -14.64 -0.04 -10.68
CA LYS A 49 -14.99 -1.40 -11.12
C LYS A 49 -13.90 -2.03 -12.00
N GLU A 50 -13.33 -1.27 -12.93
CA GLU A 50 -12.25 -1.76 -13.79
C GLU A 50 -10.96 -2.00 -12.99
N SER A 51 -10.66 -1.11 -12.04
CA SER A 51 -9.55 -1.27 -11.10
C SER A 51 -9.73 -2.49 -10.20
N ASN A 52 -10.93 -2.72 -9.66
CA ASN A 52 -11.27 -3.95 -8.93
C ASN A 52 -11.03 -5.20 -9.78
N ALA A 53 -11.52 -5.21 -11.03
CA ALA A 53 -11.32 -6.33 -11.93
C ALA A 53 -9.83 -6.59 -12.21
N LEU A 54 -9.02 -5.53 -12.32
CA LEU A 54 -7.56 -5.63 -12.43
C LEU A 54 -6.95 -6.24 -11.16
N TYR A 55 -7.34 -5.78 -9.97
CA TYR A 55 -6.85 -6.31 -8.70
C TYR A 55 -7.14 -7.79 -8.57
N ARG A 56 -8.39 -8.21 -8.82
CA ARG A 56 -8.79 -9.62 -8.76
C ARG A 56 -8.02 -10.49 -9.76
N ARG A 57 -7.77 -9.99 -10.98
CA ARG A 57 -6.93 -10.69 -11.96
C ARG A 57 -5.48 -10.84 -11.48
N ASN A 58 -4.92 -9.84 -10.82
CA ASN A 58 -3.55 -9.92 -10.31
C ASN A 58 -3.44 -10.84 -9.09
N LEU A 59 -4.41 -10.79 -8.18
CA LEU A 59 -4.50 -11.72 -7.05
C LEU A 59 -4.59 -13.17 -7.53
N ALA A 60 -5.43 -13.44 -8.55
CA ALA A 60 -5.51 -14.76 -9.17
C ALA A 60 -4.20 -15.24 -9.83
N LYS A 61 -3.29 -14.31 -10.16
CA LYS A 61 -1.95 -14.59 -10.71
C LYS A 61 -0.85 -14.66 -9.64
N GLY A 62 -1.21 -14.59 -8.36
CA GLY A 62 -0.26 -14.74 -7.24
C GLY A 62 0.26 -13.44 -6.64
N GLN A 63 -0.35 -12.28 -6.96
CA GLN A 63 -0.12 -11.06 -6.17
C GLN A 63 -0.61 -11.29 -4.73
N THR A 64 0.16 -10.85 -3.73
CA THR A 64 -0.10 -11.15 -2.30
C THR A 64 -0.47 -9.94 -1.46
N GLY A 65 -0.54 -8.75 -2.06
CA GLY A 65 -1.08 -7.53 -1.45
C GLY A 65 -1.44 -6.51 -2.52
N LEU A 66 -2.24 -5.51 -2.18
CA LEU A 66 -2.68 -4.46 -3.12
C LEU A 66 -1.90 -3.16 -2.90
N SER A 67 -1.67 -2.39 -3.97
CA SER A 67 -1.20 -1.01 -3.90
C SER A 67 -2.01 -0.14 -4.85
N VAL A 68 -2.79 0.78 -4.28
CA VAL A 68 -3.80 1.58 -4.99
C VAL A 68 -3.19 2.87 -5.51
N ALA A 69 -3.33 3.08 -6.81
CA ALA A 69 -3.03 4.32 -7.52
C ALA A 69 -4.29 5.16 -7.70
N PHE A 70 -4.36 6.35 -7.10
CA PHE A 70 -5.51 7.26 -7.25
C PHE A 70 -5.30 8.25 -8.39
N ASP A 71 -6.38 8.73 -9.00
CA ASP A 71 -6.29 9.77 -10.03
C ASP A 71 -5.91 11.14 -9.45
N LEU A 72 -5.58 12.10 -10.32
CA LEU A 72 -5.10 13.41 -9.88
C LEU A 72 -6.18 14.20 -9.10
N PRO A 73 -7.46 14.23 -9.50
CA PRO A 73 -8.52 14.86 -8.71
C PRO A 73 -8.63 14.30 -7.28
N THR A 74 -8.63 12.97 -7.11
CA THR A 74 -8.67 12.33 -5.79
C THR A 74 -7.45 12.68 -4.94
N GLN A 75 -6.27 12.73 -5.56
CA GLN A 75 -5.02 13.12 -4.88
C GLN A 75 -5.01 14.58 -4.42
N THR A 76 -5.67 15.47 -5.17
CA THR A 76 -5.69 16.91 -4.93
C THR A 76 -6.95 17.41 -4.20
N GLY A 77 -7.90 16.52 -3.93
CA GLY A 77 -9.12 16.83 -3.17
C GLY A 77 -10.21 17.51 -3.98
N TYR A 78 -10.27 17.26 -5.29
CA TYR A 78 -11.36 17.73 -6.14
C TYR A 78 -12.34 16.61 -6.47
N ASP A 79 -13.62 16.94 -6.40
CA ASP A 79 -14.67 16.09 -6.95
C ASP A 79 -14.57 16.02 -8.48
N PRO A 80 -15.05 14.93 -9.12
CA PRO A 80 -14.95 14.72 -10.56
C PRO A 80 -15.65 15.79 -11.42
N ASP A 81 -16.64 16.48 -10.88
CA ASP A 81 -17.39 17.55 -11.55
C ASP A 81 -16.75 18.94 -11.37
N SER A 82 -15.69 19.05 -10.57
CA SER A 82 -14.89 20.26 -10.44
C SER A 82 -14.34 20.68 -11.81
N PRO A 83 -14.43 21.97 -12.18
CA PRO A 83 -13.78 22.48 -13.40
C PRO A 83 -12.27 22.19 -13.45
N LEU A 84 -11.61 22.08 -12.29
CA LEU A 84 -10.18 21.77 -12.17
C LEU A 84 -9.85 20.28 -12.36
N ALA A 85 -10.84 19.39 -12.27
CA ALA A 85 -10.68 17.95 -12.48
C ALA A 85 -10.81 17.53 -13.95
N ARG A 86 -11.27 18.43 -14.82
CA ARG A 86 -11.60 18.14 -16.22
C ARG A 86 -10.41 17.52 -16.96
N GLY A 87 -10.61 16.32 -17.49
CA GLY A 87 -9.62 15.60 -18.29
C GLY A 87 -8.62 14.77 -17.49
N GLU A 88 -8.69 14.82 -16.16
CA GLU A 88 -7.78 14.07 -15.26
C GLU A 88 -8.49 12.96 -14.48
N VAL A 89 -9.83 12.96 -14.46
CA VAL A 89 -10.65 11.91 -13.84
C VAL A 89 -10.33 10.54 -14.45
N GLY A 90 -9.86 9.61 -13.62
CA GLY A 90 -9.55 8.24 -14.01
C GLY A 90 -8.35 8.04 -14.94
N LYS A 91 -7.61 9.11 -15.28
CA LYS A 91 -6.57 9.07 -16.31
C LYS A 91 -5.29 8.36 -15.86
N VAL A 92 -4.85 8.62 -14.63
CA VAL A 92 -3.58 8.12 -14.07
C VAL A 92 -3.78 7.20 -12.87
N GLY A 93 -5.03 6.94 -12.49
CA GLY A 93 -5.39 6.20 -11.30
C GLY A 93 -6.89 5.98 -11.20
N VAL A 94 -7.34 5.37 -10.11
CA VAL A 94 -8.76 5.19 -9.83
C VAL A 94 -9.35 6.50 -9.27
N PRO A 95 -10.51 6.98 -9.78
CA PRO A 95 -11.26 8.06 -9.16
C PRO A 95 -12.01 7.54 -7.93
N VAL A 96 -11.92 8.24 -6.80
CA VAL A 96 -12.70 7.96 -5.58
C VAL A 96 -13.22 9.27 -5.01
N SER A 97 -14.50 9.52 -5.18
CA SER A 97 -15.18 10.73 -4.71
C SER A 97 -16.03 10.49 -3.46
N HIS A 98 -16.62 9.29 -3.37
CA HIS A 98 -17.53 8.94 -2.27
C HIS A 98 -17.43 7.45 -1.90
N ILE A 99 -18.10 7.06 -0.81
CA ILE A 99 -18.10 5.69 -0.30
C ILE A 99 -18.51 4.63 -1.35
N GLY A 100 -19.41 4.96 -2.28
CA GLY A 100 -19.82 4.04 -3.35
C GLY A 100 -18.68 3.61 -4.28
N ASP A 101 -17.69 4.48 -4.49
CA ASP A 101 -16.52 4.19 -5.32
C ASP A 101 -15.59 3.23 -4.57
N MET A 102 -15.38 3.49 -3.28
CA MET A 102 -14.58 2.62 -2.41
C MET A 102 -15.18 1.23 -2.29
N ARG A 103 -16.52 1.12 -2.17
CA ARG A 103 -17.24 -0.15 -2.20
C ARG A 103 -17.02 -0.88 -3.51
N ALA A 104 -17.17 -0.18 -4.65
CA ALA A 104 -16.93 -0.77 -5.96
C ALA A 104 -15.47 -1.20 -6.18
N LEU A 105 -14.51 -0.45 -5.62
CA LEU A 105 -13.08 -0.74 -5.73
C LEU A 105 -12.69 -2.04 -5.00
N PHE A 106 -13.33 -2.33 -3.87
CA PHE A 106 -13.03 -3.49 -3.03
C PHE A 106 -14.12 -4.57 -3.03
N ASP A 107 -15.07 -4.50 -3.95
CA ASP A 107 -16.11 -5.53 -4.12
C ASP A 107 -15.48 -6.91 -4.34
N GLY A 108 -15.89 -7.89 -3.53
CA GLY A 108 -15.34 -9.25 -3.56
C GLY A 108 -13.86 -9.38 -3.16
N ILE A 109 -13.26 -8.36 -2.52
CA ILE A 109 -11.92 -8.41 -1.93
C ILE A 109 -12.07 -8.26 -0.40
N PRO A 110 -11.76 -9.30 0.40
CA PRO A 110 -11.93 -9.24 1.85
C PRO A 110 -10.83 -8.39 2.49
N LEU A 111 -11.17 -7.16 2.91
CA LEU A 111 -10.20 -6.19 3.42
C LEU A 111 -9.52 -6.61 4.73
N GLY A 112 -10.22 -7.36 5.58
CA GLY A 112 -9.66 -7.92 6.83
C GLY A 112 -8.62 -9.03 6.62
N GLU A 113 -8.51 -9.57 5.40
CA GLU A 113 -7.52 -10.61 5.04
C GLU A 113 -6.45 -10.09 4.07
N MET A 114 -6.60 -8.85 3.59
CA MET A 114 -5.73 -8.25 2.58
C MET A 114 -4.73 -7.31 3.23
N ASN A 115 -3.53 -7.27 2.67
CA ASN A 115 -2.61 -6.20 2.96
C ASN A 115 -2.71 -5.12 1.86
N THR A 116 -3.18 -3.93 2.21
CA THR A 116 -3.48 -2.87 1.24
C THR A 116 -2.60 -1.65 1.46
N SER A 117 -1.92 -1.18 0.42
CA SER A 117 -1.23 0.11 0.40
C SER A 117 -2.06 1.12 -0.38
N MET A 118 -2.18 2.33 0.13
CA MET A 118 -2.79 3.47 -0.55
C MET A 118 -1.73 4.55 -0.75
N THR A 119 -1.35 4.81 -2.00
CA THR A 119 -0.40 5.90 -2.33
C THR A 119 -1.18 7.21 -2.43
N ILE A 120 -1.41 7.82 -1.28
CA ILE A 120 -2.23 9.02 -1.14
C ILE A 120 -1.64 9.88 -0.02
N ASN A 121 -1.66 11.20 -0.18
CA ASN A 121 -1.01 12.13 0.76
C ASN A 121 -2.04 13.13 1.32
N ALA A 122 -2.27 14.26 0.64
CA ALA A 122 -3.09 15.36 1.15
C ALA A 122 -4.51 14.94 1.57
N THR A 123 -5.11 13.98 0.85
CA THR A 123 -6.45 13.46 1.11
C THR A 123 -6.47 12.12 1.87
N ALA A 124 -5.33 11.68 2.42
CA ALA A 124 -5.17 10.38 3.07
C ALA A 124 -6.22 10.13 4.16
N MET A 125 -6.50 11.11 5.02
CA MET A 125 -7.48 10.97 6.10
C MET A 125 -8.90 10.66 5.58
N TRP A 126 -9.30 11.28 4.47
CA TRP A 126 -10.59 11.03 3.85
C TRP A 126 -10.64 9.61 3.27
N LEU A 127 -9.64 9.24 2.47
CA LEU A 127 -9.57 7.94 1.80
C LEU A 127 -9.45 6.78 2.80
N LEU A 128 -8.69 6.97 3.88
CA LEU A 128 -8.59 6.01 4.97
C LEU A 128 -9.92 5.82 5.70
N SER A 129 -10.69 6.89 5.91
CA SER A 129 -12.02 6.82 6.52
C SER A 129 -12.99 6.02 5.63
N LEU A 130 -12.98 6.27 4.32
CA LEU A 130 -13.79 5.50 3.37
C LEU A 130 -13.37 4.02 3.35
N TYR A 131 -12.06 3.74 3.33
CA TYR A 131 -11.51 2.38 3.37
C TYR A 131 -11.96 1.62 4.62
N GLN A 132 -11.86 2.26 5.79
CA GLN A 132 -12.29 1.66 7.05
C GLN A 132 -13.79 1.37 7.06
N VAL A 133 -14.63 2.31 6.62
CA VAL A 133 -16.10 2.08 6.56
C VAL A 133 -16.43 0.89 5.65
N VAL A 134 -15.78 0.75 4.49
CA VAL A 134 -16.00 -0.41 3.61
C VAL A 134 -15.54 -1.70 4.28
N ALA A 135 -14.44 -1.69 5.03
CA ALA A 135 -14.00 -2.86 5.78
C ALA A 135 -14.98 -3.25 6.90
N GLU A 136 -15.52 -2.27 7.62
CA GLU A 136 -16.55 -2.49 8.65
C GLU A 136 -17.83 -3.07 8.03
N GLU A 137 -18.24 -2.59 6.86
CA GLU A 137 -19.36 -3.16 6.09
C GLU A 137 -19.12 -4.62 5.66
N GLN A 138 -17.86 -5.01 5.46
CA GLN A 138 -17.47 -6.40 5.20
C GLN A 138 -17.34 -7.24 6.49
N GLY A 139 -17.53 -6.63 7.66
CA GLY A 139 -17.43 -7.28 8.97
C GLY A 139 -16.03 -7.33 9.58
N ALA A 140 -15.07 -6.58 9.04
CA ALA A 140 -13.72 -6.48 9.60
C ALA A 140 -13.62 -5.34 10.63
N SER A 141 -12.99 -5.60 11.78
CA SER A 141 -12.65 -4.59 12.76
C SER A 141 -11.35 -3.86 12.41
N PRO A 142 -11.12 -2.62 12.91
CA PRO A 142 -9.94 -1.84 12.55
C PRO A 142 -8.60 -2.52 12.82
N ASP A 143 -8.51 -3.36 13.85
CA ASP A 143 -7.31 -4.14 14.21
C ASP A 143 -6.99 -5.28 13.23
N GLN A 144 -7.94 -5.68 12.38
CA GLN A 144 -7.75 -6.68 11.32
C GLN A 144 -7.18 -6.05 10.03
N LEU A 145 -7.15 -4.71 9.93
CA LEU A 145 -6.70 -4.03 8.71
C LEU A 145 -5.18 -3.97 8.65
N GLY A 146 -4.60 -4.74 7.74
CA GLY A 146 -3.18 -4.67 7.39
C GLY A 146 -2.93 -3.72 6.22
N GLY A 147 -2.01 -2.77 6.38
CA GLY A 147 -1.75 -1.87 5.26
C GLY A 147 -0.83 -0.69 5.53
N THR A 148 -0.82 0.24 4.59
CA THR A 148 -0.08 1.51 4.68
C THR A 148 -0.85 2.59 3.94
N THR A 149 -0.94 3.77 4.53
CA THR A 149 -1.21 5.02 3.79
C THR A 149 0.10 5.80 3.73
N GLN A 150 0.39 6.41 2.58
CA GLN A 150 1.55 7.31 2.44
C GLN A 150 1.36 8.58 3.27
#